data_AF-A0A7J8JBJ0-F1
#
_entry.id   AF-A0A7J8JBJ0-F1
#
_cell.length_a   1.000
_cell.length_b   1.000
_cell.length_c   1.000
_cell.angle_alpha   90.00
_cell.angle_beta   90.00
_cell.angle_gamma   90.00
#
_symmetry.space_group_name_H-M   'P 1'
#
loop_
_entity.id
_entity.type
_entity.pdbx_description
1 polymer ?
#
loop_
_entity_poly.entity_id
_entity_poly.type
_entity_poly.pdbx_seq_one_letter_code
_entity_poly.pdbx_strand_id
1 'polypeptide(L)'
;MTTNHVDRLDPALIRPGRVDLKEYVGYCSHWQLTQMFQRFYPGQAPSLAEAFAKHVLQVTTQISPAQVQGYFMLYKNDPEGAIHNAESLKR
;
A
#
# COMPACT_ATOMS: atom_id res chain seq x y z
N MET A 1 -19.58 2.51 -6.99
CA MET A 1 -19.49 1.05 -7.27
C MET A 1 -18.03 0.63 -7.19
N THR A 2 -17.74 -0.62 -6.82
CA THR A 2 -16.37 -1.17 -6.78
C THR A 2 -16.35 -2.55 -7.43
N THR A 3 -15.22 -2.94 -8.04
CA THR A 3 -15.00 -4.28 -8.59
C THR A 3 -13.50 -4.58 -8.64
N ASN A 4 -13.14 -5.84 -8.47
CA ASN A 4 -11.78 -6.32 -8.71
C ASN A 4 -11.56 -6.73 -10.19
N HIS A 5 -12.65 -6.90 -10.95
CA HIS A 5 -12.65 -7.41 -12.32
C HIS A 5 -13.48 -6.48 -13.21
N VAL A 6 -12.90 -5.32 -13.55
CA VAL A 6 -13.57 -4.30 -14.39
C VAL A 6 -13.79 -4.80 -15.82
N ASP A 7 -12.94 -5.71 -16.29
CA ASP A 7 -12.99 -6.40 -17.59
C ASP A 7 -14.24 -7.28 -17.77
N ARG A 8 -14.91 -7.65 -16.67
CA ARG A 8 -16.13 -8.46 -16.70
C ARG A 8 -17.41 -7.63 -16.72
N LEU A 9 -17.31 -6.29 -16.67
CA LEU A 9 -18.47 -5.41 -16.69
C LEU A 9 -18.93 -5.13 -18.12
N ASP A 10 -20.24 -5.17 -18.35
CA ASP A 10 -20.83 -4.71 -19.60
C ASP A 10 -20.52 -3.22 -19.83
N PRO A 11 -19.99 -2.80 -20.99
CA PRO A 11 -19.72 -1.40 -21.29
C PRO A 11 -20.94 -0.48 -21.12
N ALA A 12 -22.15 -0.97 -21.38
CA ALA A 12 -23.39 -0.23 -21.17
C ALA A 12 -23.68 0.06 -19.69
N LEU A 13 -23.11 -0.71 -18.75
CA LEU A 13 -23.21 -0.45 -17.30
C LEU A 13 -22.37 0.76 -16.88
N ILE A 14 -21.20 0.96 -17.50
CA ILE A 14 -20.20 1.97 -17.09
C ILE A 14 -20.07 3.17 -18.03
N ARG A 15 -21.03 3.34 -18.94
CA ARG A 15 -21.09 4.50 -19.84
C ARG A 15 -21.45 5.80 -19.09
N PRO A 16 -21.12 6.99 -19.65
CA PRO A 16 -21.55 8.28 -19.09
C PRO A 16 -23.07 8.34 -18.86
N GLY A 17 -23.48 8.95 -17.74
CA GLY A 17 -24.86 8.97 -17.23
C GLY A 17 -25.22 7.77 -16.35
N ARG A 18 -24.34 6.76 -16.24
CA ARG A 18 -24.42 5.69 -15.22
C ARG A 18 -23.21 5.71 -14.30
N VAL A 19 -22.01 5.79 -14.88
CA VAL A 19 -20.74 5.95 -14.14
C VAL A 19 -19.96 7.08 -14.78
N ASP A 20 -19.92 8.22 -14.09
CA ASP A 20 -19.32 9.44 -14.63
C ASP A 20 -17.83 9.57 -14.30
N LEU A 21 -17.35 8.86 -13.27
CA LEU A 21 -15.93 8.81 -12.89
C LEU A 21 -15.50 7.37 -12.61
N LYS A 22 -14.34 6.99 -13.14
CA LYS A 22 -13.71 5.68 -12.95
C LYS A 22 -12.28 5.89 -12.50
N GLU A 23 -11.97 5.46 -11.29
CA GLU A 23 -10.63 5.57 -10.71
C GLU A 23 -10.07 4.19 -10.40
N TYR A 24 -8.77 4.02 -10.66
CA TYR A 24 -8.06 2.79 -10.35
C TYR A 24 -7.42 2.89 -8.97
N VAL A 25 -7.73 1.94 -8.09
CA VAL A 25 -7.12 1.82 -6.76
C VAL A 25 -6.21 0.59 -6.76
N GLY A 26 -4.91 0.84 -6.90
CA GLY A 26 -3.90 -0.21 -7.06
C GLY A 26 -3.08 -0.51 -5.80
N TYR A 27 -1.91 -1.13 -6.03
CA TYR A 27 -0.91 -1.43 -5.01
C TYR A 27 -0.21 -0.17 -4.49
N CYS A 28 0.49 -0.32 -3.36
CA CYS A 28 1.20 0.78 -2.72
C CYS A 28 2.30 1.36 -3.61
N SER A 29 2.23 2.68 -3.83
CA SER A 29 3.36 3.46 -4.32
C SER A 29 4.35 3.76 -3.20
N HIS A 30 5.55 4.22 -3.57
CA HIS A 30 6.55 4.74 -2.62
C HIS A 30 5.95 5.76 -1.65
N TRP A 31 5.20 6.73 -2.18
CA TRP A 31 4.52 7.74 -1.37
C TRP A 31 3.52 7.13 -0.39
N GLN A 32 2.73 6.14 -0.82
CA GLN A 32 1.77 5.49 0.08
C GLN A 32 2.48 4.73 1.20
N LEU A 33 3.62 4.08 0.92
CA LEU A 33 4.41 3.39 1.94
C LEU A 33 4.97 4.35 2.99
N THR A 34 5.57 5.47 2.57
CA THR A 34 6.09 6.49 3.51
C THR A 34 4.97 7.09 4.36
N GLN A 35 3.83 7.37 3.74
CA GLN A 35 2.64 7.91 4.40
C GLN A 35 2.02 6.93 5.39
N MET A 36 1.95 5.65 5.07
CA MET A 36 1.45 4.63 5.98
C MET A 36 2.40 4.45 7.17
N PHE A 37 3.71 4.39 6.92
CA PHE A 37 4.72 4.29 7.98
C PHE A 37 4.62 5.43 8.99
N GLN A 38 4.54 6.68 8.53
CA GLN A 38 4.41 7.86 9.40
C GLN A 38 3.11 7.86 10.23
N ARG A 39 2.02 7.30 9.70
CA ARG A 39 0.75 7.18 10.42
C ARG A 39 0.79 6.09 11.49
N PHE A 40 1.48 5.00 11.20
CA PHE A 40 1.59 3.86 12.13
C PHE A 40 2.63 4.11 13.23
N TYR A 41 3.72 4.81 12.89
CA TYR A 41 4.82 5.17 13.78
C TYR A 41 4.98 6.69 13.86
N PRO A 42 4.08 7.40 14.57
CA PRO A 42 4.15 8.85 14.68
C PRO A 42 5.42 9.31 15.42
N GLY A 43 5.91 10.50 15.08
CA GLY A 43 7.08 11.11 15.74
C GLY A 43 8.44 10.58 15.26
N GLN A 44 8.46 9.65 14.31
CA GLN A 44 9.69 9.14 13.72
C GLN A 44 10.26 10.09 12.65
N ALA A 45 11.59 10.05 12.47
CA ALA A 45 12.26 10.85 11.46
C ALA A 45 11.77 10.48 10.04
N PRO A 46 11.58 11.46 9.13
CA PRO A 46 11.15 11.17 7.75
C PRO A 46 12.07 10.19 7.01
N SER A 47 13.37 10.18 7.35
CA SER A 47 14.35 9.24 6.79
C SER A 47 14.04 7.77 7.08
N LEU A 48 13.39 7.45 8.20
CA LEU A 48 12.99 6.06 8.52
C LEU A 48 11.85 5.59 7.61
N ALA A 49 10.87 6.47 7.34
CA ALA A 49 9.80 6.17 6.40
C ALA A 49 10.34 5.95 4.98
N GLU A 50 11.31 6.75 4.56
CA GLU A 50 12.02 6.59 3.29
C GLU A 50 12.80 5.28 3.22
N ALA A 51 13.51 4.92 4.29
CA ALA A 51 14.24 3.66 4.39
C ALA A 51 13.30 2.45 4.29
N PHE A 52 12.18 2.48 5.01
CA PHE A 52 11.13 1.45 4.93
C PHE A 52 10.61 1.31 3.50
N ALA A 53 10.14 2.40 2.90
CA ALA A 53 9.53 2.38 1.57
C ALA A 53 10.51 1.87 0.50
N LYS A 54 11.77 2.33 0.54
CA LYS A 54 12.81 1.86 -0.38
C LYS A 54 13.08 0.36 -0.23
N HIS A 55 13.20 -0.12 1.02
CA HIS A 55 13.47 -1.54 1.26
C HIS A 55 12.31 -2.42 0.80
N VAL A 56 11.06 -2.06 1.11
CA VAL A 56 9.86 -2.81 0.70
C VAL A 56 9.77 -2.92 -0.83
N LEU A 57 10.05 -1.84 -1.55
CA LEU A 57 10.02 -1.84 -3.02
C LEU A 57 11.19 -2.61 -3.66
N GLN A 58 12.27 -2.88 -2.92
CA GLN A 58 13.36 -3.72 -3.38
C GLN A 58 13.06 -5.22 -3.20
N VAL A 59 12.27 -5.58 -2.19
CA VAL A 59 11.98 -6.99 -1.86
C VAL A 59 10.62 -7.47 -2.38
N THR A 60 9.73 -6.56 -2.80
CA THR A 60 8.40 -6.90 -3.34
C THR A 60 8.14 -6.22 -4.69
N THR A 61 7.49 -6.93 -5.61
CA THR A 61 7.03 -6.35 -6.89
C THR A 61 5.69 -5.63 -6.75
N GLN A 62 4.79 -6.17 -5.92
CA GLN A 62 3.48 -5.60 -5.63
C GLN A 62 3.12 -5.89 -4.17
N ILE A 63 2.64 -4.86 -3.47
CA ILE A 63 2.18 -4.99 -2.09
C ILE A 63 0.92 -4.13 -1.88
N SER A 64 -0.12 -4.73 -1.31
CA SER A 64 -1.37 -4.03 -1.01
C SER A 64 -1.29 -3.28 0.33
N PRO A 65 -2.05 -2.19 0.52
CA PRO A 65 -2.12 -1.51 1.81
C PRO A 65 -2.53 -2.46 2.96
N ALA A 66 -3.40 -3.44 2.69
CA ALA A 66 -3.82 -4.41 3.68
C ALA A 66 -2.65 -5.29 4.19
N GLN A 67 -1.73 -5.69 3.30
CA GLN A 67 -0.54 -6.44 3.70
C GLN A 67 0.41 -5.57 4.53
N VAL A 68 0.62 -4.32 4.13
CA VAL A 68 1.45 -3.36 4.88
C VAL A 68 0.89 -3.13 6.29
N GLN A 69 -0.43 -2.95 6.41
CA GLN A 69 -1.09 -2.81 7.70
C GLN A 69 -0.91 -4.07 8.56
N GLY A 70 -1.14 -5.25 7.99
CA GLY A 70 -0.95 -6.52 8.70
C GLY A 70 0.50 -6.72 9.17
N TYR A 71 1.46 -6.29 8.35
CA TYR A 71 2.88 -6.32 8.70
C TYR A 71 3.21 -5.40 9.89
N PHE A 72 2.73 -4.15 9.88
CA PHE A 72 2.96 -3.25 11.01
C PHE A 72 2.33 -3.72 12.32
N MET A 73 1.27 -4.54 12.27
CA MET A 73 0.68 -5.16 13.46
C MET A 73 1.62 -6.15 14.17
N LEU A 74 2.64 -6.68 13.48
CA LEU A 74 3.69 -7.52 14.06
C LEU A 74 4.74 -6.69 14.83
N TYR A 75 4.84 -5.39 14.53
CA TYR A 75 5.86 -4.46 15.04
C TYR A 75 5.23 -3.18 15.61
N LYS A 76 4.18 -3.28 16.44
CA LYS A 76 3.29 -2.14 16.80
C LYS A 76 3.99 -0.87 17.32
N ASN A 77 5.09 -1.02 18.06
CA ASN A 77 5.86 0.08 18.63
C ASN A 77 7.35 -0.02 18.25
N ASP A 78 7.64 -0.72 17.17
CA ASP A 78 9.00 -1.08 16.76
C ASP A 78 9.25 -0.70 15.29
N PRO A 79 9.42 0.61 14.99
CA PRO A 79 9.65 1.09 13.63
C PRO A 79 10.95 0.55 13.03
N GLU A 80 12.00 0.36 13.83
CA GLU A 80 13.27 -0.19 13.35
C GLU A 80 13.13 -1.68 13.01
N GLY A 81 12.45 -2.45 13.85
CA GLY A 81 12.11 -3.84 13.55
C GLY A 81 11.32 -3.99 12.26
N ALA A 82 10.37 -3.08 11.99
CA ALA A 82 9.61 -3.05 10.75
C ALA A 82 10.47 -2.74 9.50
N ILE A 83 11.63 -2.08 9.66
CA ILE A 83 12.56 -1.84 8.55
C ILE A 83 13.49 -3.03 8.37
N HIS A 84 14.11 -3.51 9.46
CA HIS A 84 15.08 -4.60 9.43
C HIS A 84 14.48 -5.92 8.94
N ASN A 85 13.19 -6.16 9.21
CA ASN A 85 12.51 -7.40 8.87
C ASN A 85 11.63 -7.28 7.61
N ALA A 86 11.81 -6.23 6.80
CA ALA A 86 11.01 -6.03 5.60
C ALA A 86 11.20 -7.17 4.56
N GLU A 87 12.30 -7.93 4.63
CA GLU A 87 12.49 -9.15 3.83
C GLU A 87 11.39 -10.20 4.03
N SER A 88 10.73 -10.23 5.19
CA SER A 88 9.61 -11.15 5.44
C SER A 88 8.37 -10.86 4.58
N LEU A 89 8.32 -9.69 3.92
CA LEU A 89 7.28 -9.34 2.95
C LEU A 89 7.53 -9.93 1.56
N LYS A 90 8.72 -10.49 1.33
CA LYS A 90 9.07 -11.15 0.07
C LYS A 90 8.15 -12.36 -0.13
N ARG A 91 7.49 -12.38 -1.29
CA ARG A 91 6.73 -13.54 -1.78
C ARG A 91 7.44 -14.13 -2.99
#